data_AF-A0A937PV99-F1
#
_entry.id   AF-A0A937PV99-F1
#
_cell.length_a   1.000
_cell.length_b   1.000
_cell.length_c   1.000
_cell.angle_alpha   90.00
_cell.angle_beta   90.00
_cell.angle_gamma   90.00
#
_symmetry.space_group_name_H-M   'P 1'
#
loop_
_entity.id
_entity.type
_entity.pdbx_description
1 polymer ?
#
loop_
_entity_poly.entity_id
_entity_poly.type
_entity_poly.pdbx_seq_one_letter_code
_entity_poly.pdbx_strand_id
1 'polypeptide(L)'
;MASIIVATGEQKGDYYPLGMRTNVIGRDEAVPIQILDEYVSRKHMQIRFDKNGGQYYALDMKSKHGVSVNSRKIEDETILTDGDQIGIGQTTLLFTTSNFPDRESALSHFKKVNERIRPTIIDSIPGS
;
A
#
# COMPACT_ATOMS: atom_id res chain seq x y z
N MET A 1 -11.08 8.44 7.86
CA MET A 1 -11.68 7.12 7.54
C MET A 1 -10.96 6.62 6.30
N ALA A 2 -10.48 5.39 6.26
CA ALA A 2 -9.69 4.91 5.12
C ALA A 2 -10.55 4.41 3.97
N SER A 3 -10.06 4.64 2.75
CA SER A 3 -10.68 4.23 1.50
C SER A 3 -9.64 3.69 0.53
N ILE A 4 -10.08 2.75 -0.31
CA ILE A 4 -9.30 2.26 -1.45
C ILE A 4 -9.88 2.89 -2.71
N ILE A 5 -9.03 3.38 -3.60
CA ILE A 5 -9.41 3.94 -4.90
C ILE A 5 -8.78 3.08 -5.98
N VAL A 6 -9.53 2.68 -6.99
CA VAL A 6 -9.00 1.89 -8.11
C VAL A 6 -8.30 2.84 -9.09
N ALA A 7 -6.97 2.77 -9.17
CA ALA A 7 -6.17 3.63 -10.04
C ALA A 7 -6.06 3.12 -11.47
N THR A 8 -6.09 1.80 -11.67
CA THR A 8 -6.04 1.13 -12.98
C THR A 8 -6.92 -0.12 -13.01
N GLY A 9 -7.30 -0.58 -14.21
CA GLY A 9 -8.21 -1.72 -14.40
C GLY A 9 -9.55 -1.31 -15.01
N GLU A 10 -10.47 -2.27 -15.15
CA GLU A 10 -11.82 -2.04 -15.70
C GLU A 10 -12.65 -1.10 -14.82
N GLN A 11 -12.40 -1.12 -13.50
CA GLN A 11 -13.09 -0.30 -12.50
C GLN A 11 -12.32 0.96 -12.11
N LYS A 12 -11.46 1.48 -12.99
CA LYS A 12 -10.67 2.69 -12.71
C LYS A 12 -11.58 3.87 -12.33
N GLY A 13 -11.33 4.46 -11.16
CA GLY A 13 -12.08 5.58 -10.61
C GLY A 13 -13.09 5.21 -9.52
N ASP A 14 -13.40 3.92 -9.36
CA ASP A 14 -14.19 3.44 -8.23
C ASP A 14 -13.42 3.61 -6.91
N TYR A 15 -14.16 3.81 -5.82
CA TYR A 15 -13.59 3.83 -4.48
C TYR A 15 -14.46 3.07 -3.49
N TYR A 16 -13.80 2.37 -2.56
CA TYR A 16 -14.41 1.52 -1.57
C TYR A 16 -13.99 1.95 -0.17
N PRO A 17 -14.93 2.36 0.70
CA PRO A 17 -14.62 2.70 2.08
C PRO A 17 -14.27 1.44 2.87
N LEU A 18 -13.08 1.41 3.47
CA LEU A 18 -12.62 0.27 4.28
C LEU A 18 -13.24 0.27 5.69
N GLY A 19 -13.47 1.45 6.27
CA GLY A 19 -13.89 1.56 7.66
C GLY A 19 -12.84 1.01 8.65
N MET A 20 -13.24 0.76 9.91
CA MET A 20 -12.37 0.23 10.97
C MET A 20 -12.53 -1.29 11.12
N ARG A 21 -12.47 -2.00 10.00
CA ARG A 21 -12.67 -3.45 9.94
C ARG A 21 -11.70 -4.12 9.00
N THR A 22 -11.69 -5.44 9.06
CA THR A 22 -11.02 -6.28 8.07
C THR A 22 -11.82 -6.30 6.77
N ASN A 23 -11.16 -6.02 5.66
CA ASN A 23 -11.73 -6.12 4.32
C ASN A 23 -10.88 -7.05 3.47
N VAL A 24 -11.52 -7.91 2.69
CA VAL A 24 -10.85 -8.80 1.74
C VAL A 24 -11.07 -8.26 0.33
N ILE A 25 -10.03 -8.29 -0.48
CA ILE A 25 -10.04 -7.85 -1.87
C ILE A 25 -9.75 -9.06 -2.76
N GLY A 26 -10.53 -9.20 -3.81
CA GLY A 26 -10.40 -10.31 -4.76
C GLY A 26 -11.44 -10.23 -5.86
N ARG A 27 -11.43 -11.21 -6.76
CA ARG A 27 -12.36 -11.28 -7.89
C ARG A 27 -13.74 -11.85 -7.53
N ASP A 28 -13.82 -12.51 -6.38
CA ASP A 28 -15.03 -13.21 -5.94
C ASP A 28 -16.11 -12.20 -5.51
N GLU A 29 -17.37 -12.44 -5.85
CA GLU A 29 -18.47 -11.58 -5.39
C GLU A 29 -18.71 -11.69 -3.87
N ALA A 30 -18.23 -12.77 -3.23
CA ALA A 30 -18.36 -12.95 -1.79
C ALA A 30 -17.36 -12.11 -0.97
N VAL A 31 -16.43 -11.39 -1.62
CA VAL A 31 -15.51 -10.49 -0.92
C VAL A 31 -16.06 -9.05 -0.87
N PRO A 32 -15.76 -8.28 0.19
CA PRO A 32 -16.31 -6.93 0.35
C PRO A 32 -15.80 -5.92 -0.70
N ILE A 33 -14.65 -6.18 -1.33
CA ILE A 33 -14.13 -5.36 -2.43
C ILE A 33 -13.86 -6.28 -3.62
N GLN A 34 -14.81 -6.30 -4.55
CA GLN A 34 -14.71 -7.08 -5.76
C GLN A 34 -13.94 -6.31 -6.83
N ILE A 35 -12.88 -6.92 -7.35
CA ILE A 35 -12.07 -6.41 -8.46
C ILE A 35 -12.23 -7.36 -9.65
N LEU A 36 -12.89 -6.90 -10.71
CA LEU A 36 -13.16 -7.65 -11.94
C LEU A 36 -11.90 -7.70 -12.82
N ASP A 37 -10.90 -8.44 -12.37
CA ASP A 37 -9.62 -8.59 -13.09
C ASP A 37 -9.26 -10.08 -13.18
N GLU A 38 -8.89 -10.54 -14.38
CA GLU A 38 -8.60 -11.96 -14.63
C GLU A 38 -7.34 -12.46 -13.92
N TYR A 39 -6.40 -11.56 -13.62
CA TYR A 39 -5.16 -11.84 -12.90
C TYR A 39 -5.33 -11.74 -11.37
N VAL A 40 -6.51 -11.28 -10.92
CA VAL A 40 -6.86 -11.23 -9.50
C VAL A 40 -7.47 -12.57 -9.06
N SER A 41 -6.90 -13.16 -8.00
CA SER A 41 -7.44 -14.37 -7.38
C SER A 41 -8.77 -14.09 -6.65
N ARG A 42 -9.61 -15.13 -6.49
CA ARG A 42 -10.89 -15.05 -5.76
C ARG A 42 -10.72 -14.37 -4.39
N LYS A 43 -9.70 -14.79 -3.65
CA LYS A 43 -9.18 -14.09 -2.46
C LYS A 43 -7.75 -13.73 -2.79
N HIS A 44 -7.48 -12.45 -3.02
CA HIS A 44 -6.15 -11.97 -3.37
C HIS A 44 -5.48 -11.48 -2.10
N MET A 45 -6.03 -10.44 -1.50
CA MET A 45 -5.43 -9.83 -0.33
C MET A 45 -6.47 -9.50 0.72
N GLN A 46 -5.98 -9.25 1.92
CA GLN A 46 -6.80 -8.79 3.03
C GLN A 46 -6.16 -7.54 3.62
N ILE A 47 -6.98 -6.52 3.85
CA ILE A 47 -6.62 -5.34 4.62
C ILE A 47 -7.22 -5.50 6.00
N ARG A 48 -6.37 -5.69 7.01
CA ARG A 48 -6.77 -5.76 8.42
C ARG A 48 -6.60 -4.38 9.05
N PHE A 49 -7.60 -3.94 9.79
CA PHE A 49 -7.47 -2.77 10.65
C PHE A 49 -7.09 -3.21 12.06
N ASP A 50 -5.97 -2.72 12.57
CA ASP A 50 -5.56 -2.93 13.95
C ASP A 50 -6.15 -1.86 14.86
N LYS A 51 -7.00 -2.28 15.80
CA LYS A 51 -7.69 -1.36 16.71
C LYS A 51 -6.78 -0.81 17.81
N ASN A 52 -5.67 -1.48 18.12
CA ASN A 52 -4.75 -1.06 19.18
C ASN A 52 -3.80 0.05 18.70
N GLY A 53 -3.28 -0.08 17.48
CA GLY A 53 -2.37 0.89 16.84
C GLY A 53 -3.07 1.89 15.93
N GLY A 54 -4.33 1.65 15.56
CA GLY A 54 -5.07 2.49 14.61
C GLY A 54 -4.51 2.44 13.19
N GLN A 55 -3.80 1.36 12.85
CA GLN A 55 -3.08 1.18 11.59
C GLN A 55 -3.76 0.12 10.72
N TYR A 56 -3.57 0.23 9.41
CA TYR A 56 -4.04 -0.75 8.44
C TYR A 56 -2.86 -1.62 7.98
N TYR A 57 -3.12 -2.91 7.82
CA TYR A 57 -2.14 -3.90 7.41
C TYR A 57 -2.64 -4.61 6.16
N ALA A 58 -1.85 -4.64 5.10
CA ALA A 58 -2.06 -5.48 3.94
C ALA A 58 -1.45 -6.86 4.21
N LEU A 59 -2.22 -7.91 3.94
CA LEU A 59 -1.80 -9.29 3.99
C LEU A 59 -2.11 -9.96 2.64
N ASP A 60 -1.11 -10.59 2.03
CA ASP A 60 -1.32 -11.46 0.88
C ASP A 60 -1.96 -12.78 1.31
N MET A 61 -3.03 -13.22 0.64
CA MET A 61 -3.69 -14.49 0.92
C MET A 61 -3.21 -15.61 -0.02
N LYS A 62 -1.89 -15.72 -0.25
CA LYS A 62 -1.28 -16.60 -1.26
C LYS A 62 -1.84 -16.34 -2.65
N SER A 63 -1.84 -15.07 -3.06
CA SER A 63 -2.30 -14.71 -4.40
C SER A 63 -1.41 -15.32 -5.46
N LYS A 64 -2.01 -15.75 -6.58
CA LYS A 64 -1.26 -16.34 -7.69
C LYS A 64 -0.16 -15.43 -8.25
N HIS A 65 -0.40 -14.11 -8.24
CA HIS A 65 0.53 -13.10 -8.77
C HIS A 65 1.30 -12.37 -7.65
N GLY A 66 0.89 -12.57 -6.40
CA GLY A 66 1.34 -11.82 -5.23
C GLY A 66 0.81 -10.39 -5.18
N VAL A 67 0.96 -9.76 -4.02
CA VAL A 67 0.58 -8.36 -3.77
C VAL A 67 1.83 -7.50 -3.77
N SER A 68 1.73 -6.30 -4.31
CA SER A 68 2.79 -5.30 -4.24
C SER A 68 2.27 -4.03 -3.60
N VAL A 69 3.06 -3.39 -2.74
CA VAL A 69 2.77 -2.11 -2.10
C VAL A 69 3.91 -1.16 -2.44
N ASN A 70 3.60 0.02 -2.98
CA ASN A 70 4.58 1.03 -3.40
C ASN A 70 5.64 0.46 -4.38
N SER A 71 5.19 -0.32 -5.36
CA SER A 71 6.06 -1.05 -6.30
C SER A 71 7.01 -2.09 -5.68
N ARG A 72 6.81 -2.47 -4.41
CA ARG A 72 7.54 -3.56 -3.75
C ARG A 72 6.60 -4.72 -3.46
N LYS A 73 6.97 -5.94 -3.87
CA LYS A 73 6.21 -7.13 -3.51
C LYS A 73 6.26 -7.34 -1.99
N ILE A 74 5.11 -7.59 -1.39
CA ILE A 74 5.01 -7.95 0.02
C ILE A 74 4.95 -9.46 0.13
N GLU A 75 5.71 -10.03 1.05
CA GLU A 75 5.70 -11.47 1.35
C GLU A 75 4.93 -11.78 2.64
N ASP A 76 4.91 -10.82 3.57
CA ASP A 76 4.25 -10.89 4.87
C ASP A 76 3.37 -9.65 5.12
N GLU A 77 2.71 -9.60 6.28
CA GLU A 77 1.88 -8.46 6.67
C GLU A 77 2.68 -7.15 6.62
N THR A 78 2.16 -6.18 5.86
CA THR A 78 2.82 -4.89 5.64
C THR A 78 1.89 -3.76 6.06
N ILE A 79 2.44 -2.80 6.81
CA ILE A 79 1.70 -1.61 7.23
C ILE A 79 1.40 -0.77 5.98
N LEU A 80 0.14 -0.40 5.81
CA LEU A 80 -0.31 0.51 4.77
C LEU A 80 -0.38 1.95 5.29
N THR A 81 0.13 2.88 4.50
CA THR A 81 0.15 4.32 4.80
C THR A 81 -0.66 5.10 3.77
N ASP A 82 -1.18 6.27 4.16
CA ASP A 82 -1.88 7.14 3.23
C ASP A 82 -1.04 7.41 1.97
N GLY A 83 -1.65 7.23 0.80
CA GLY A 83 -0.99 7.38 -0.50
C GLY A 83 -0.29 6.11 -0.99
N ASP A 84 -0.35 5.00 -0.26
CA ASP A 84 0.25 3.74 -0.73
C ASP A 84 -0.49 3.17 -1.93
N GLN A 85 0.29 2.76 -2.92
CA GLN A 85 -0.24 2.08 -4.11
C GLN A 85 -0.08 0.58 -3.97
N ILE A 86 -1.20 -0.13 -3.96
CA ILE A 86 -1.26 -1.57 -3.85
C ILE A 86 -1.53 -2.17 -5.23
N GLY A 87 -0.51 -2.78 -5.83
CA GLY A 87 -0.65 -3.53 -7.09
C GLY A 87 -1.10 -4.96 -6.84
N ILE A 88 -2.20 -5.35 -7.47
CA ILE A 88 -2.76 -6.71 -7.46
C ILE A 88 -3.00 -7.20 -8.90
N GLY A 89 -2.25 -8.21 -9.34
CA GLY A 89 -2.34 -8.68 -10.73
C GLY A 89 -1.94 -7.58 -11.72
N GLN A 90 -2.89 -7.08 -12.53
CA GLN A 90 -2.71 -5.92 -13.42
C GLN A 90 -3.40 -4.64 -12.92
N THR A 91 -4.17 -4.74 -11.85
CA THR A 91 -4.92 -3.62 -11.26
C THR A 91 -4.10 -2.97 -10.14
N THR A 92 -4.06 -1.65 -10.12
CA THR A 92 -3.45 -0.84 -9.05
C THR A 92 -4.54 -0.17 -8.24
N LEU A 93 -4.46 -0.35 -6.93
CA LEU A 93 -5.31 0.25 -5.93
C LEU A 93 -4.51 1.33 -5.21
N LEU A 94 -5.13 2.43 -4.85
CA LEU A 94 -4.56 3.51 -4.06
C LEU A 94 -5.25 3.52 -2.70
N PHE A 95 -4.47 3.32 -1.65
CA PHE A 95 -4.95 3.39 -0.28
C PHE A 95 -4.78 4.80 0.25
N THR A 96 -5.86 5.38 0.76
CA THR A 96 -5.85 6.69 1.41
C THR A 96 -6.48 6.59 2.78
N THR A 97 -5.83 7.22 3.77
CA THR A 97 -6.33 7.26 5.15
C THR A 97 -6.60 8.66 5.65
N SER A 98 -5.99 9.66 5.02
CA SER A 98 -6.02 11.08 5.39
C SER A 98 -6.46 11.32 6.85
N ASN A 99 -5.56 10.96 7.77
CA ASN A 99 -5.35 11.63 9.04
C ASN A 99 -3.90 11.41 9.48
N PHE A 100 -3.03 12.42 9.33
CA PHE A 100 -1.66 12.41 9.84
C PHE A 100 -1.72 12.51 11.37
N PRO A 101 -1.19 11.54 12.16
CA PRO A 101 -1.22 11.68 13.61
C PRO A 101 -0.23 12.74 14.13
N ASP A 102 0.86 13.03 13.40
CA ASP A 102 1.65 14.25 13.62
C ASP A 102 2.52 14.61 12.41
N ARG A 103 2.59 15.91 12.11
CA ARG A 103 3.41 16.53 11.05
C ARG A 103 4.91 16.27 11.26
N GLU A 104 5.36 16.11 12.50
CA GLU A 104 6.78 15.88 12.84
C GLU A 104 7.29 14.48 12.44
N SER A 105 6.43 13.46 12.49
CA SER A 105 6.83 12.10 12.12
C SER A 105 7.06 11.94 10.61
N ALA A 106 6.28 12.65 9.78
CA ALA A 106 6.45 12.67 8.33
C ALA A 106 7.74 13.41 7.90
N LEU A 107 8.06 14.53 8.56
CA LEU A 107 9.29 15.31 8.32
C LEU A 107 10.56 14.55 8.76
N SER A 108 10.52 13.84 9.89
CA SER A 108 11.65 13.00 10.33
C SER A 108 11.88 11.79 9.42
N HIS A 109 10.82 11.22 8.83
CA HIS A 109 10.96 10.07 7.93
C HIS A 109 11.58 10.48 6.58
N PHE A 110 11.14 11.60 5.99
CA PHE A 110 11.73 12.14 4.76
C PHE A 110 13.22 12.50 4.94
N LYS A 111 13.59 13.12 6.08
CA LYS A 111 14.98 13.55 6.33
C LYS A 111 15.95 12.39 6.52
N LYS A 112 15.50 11.29 7.12
CA LYS A 112 16.34 10.10 7.41
C LYS A 112 16.49 9.15 6.23
N VAL A 113 15.50 9.09 5.34
CA VAL A 113 15.56 8.29 4.12
C VAL A 113 16.48 8.94 3.08
N ASN A 114 16.44 10.27 2.94
CA ASN A 114 17.30 11.00 1.99
C ASN A 114 18.81 10.95 2.33
N GLU A 115 19.18 10.60 3.57
CA GLU A 115 20.58 10.49 4.00
C GLU A 115 21.21 9.12 3.67
N ARG A 116 20.42 8.09 3.35
CA ARG A 116 20.89 6.70 3.23
C ARG A 116 20.98 6.19 1.78
N ILE A 117 20.48 6.97 0.82
CA ILE A 117 20.54 6.71 -0.62
C ILE A 117 21.63 7.61 -1.24
N ARG A 118 22.88 7.34 -0.84
CA ARG A 118 24.14 7.32 -1.62
C ARG A 118 24.42 8.44 -2.66
N PRO A 119 25.69 8.91 -2.78
CA PRO A 119 26.79 7.97 -2.95
C PRO A 119 28.13 8.27 -2.28
N THR A 120 28.79 7.16 -1.98
CA THR A 120 30.24 6.93 -1.99
C THR A 120 30.99 7.75 -3.06
N ILE A 121 31.91 8.60 -2.59
CA ILE A 121 33.24 8.93 -3.14
C ILE A 121 33.30 9.43 -4.60
N ILE A 122 33.58 10.73 -4.79
CA ILE A 122 34.89 11.16 -5.33
C ILE A 122 35.36 12.42 -4.60
N ASP A 123 36.63 12.33 -4.22
CA ASP A 123 37.50 13.30 -3.60
C ASP A 123 37.60 14.62 -4.39
N SER A 124 37.62 15.74 -3.68
CA SER A 124 38.28 16.95 -4.14
C SER A 124 38.82 17.69 -2.92
N ILE A 125 40.05 17.30 -2.58
CA ILE A 125 40.96 17.98 -1.66
C ILE A 125 41.07 19.47 -2.03
N PRO A 126 40.88 20.43 -1.10
CA PRO A 126 41.36 21.78 -1.32
C PRO A 126 42.84 21.86 -0.92
N GLY A 127 43.71 22.01 -1.93
CA GLY A 127 45.14 22.23 -1.73
C GLY A 127 45.73 23.11 -2.82
N SER A 128 45.77 24.42 -2.56
CA SER A 128 46.83 25.41 -2.88
C SER A 128 46.24 26.80 -3.10
#